data_AF-D8GKH5-F1
#
_entry.id   AF-D8GKH5-F1
#
_cell.length_a   1.000
_cell.length_b   1.000
_cell.length_c   1.000
_cell.angle_alpha   90.00
_cell.angle_beta   90.00
_cell.angle_gamma   90.00
#
_symmetry.space_group_name_H-M   'P 1'
#
loop_
_entity.id
_entity.type
_entity.pdbx_description
1 polymer ?
#
loop_
_entity_poly.entity_id
_entity_poly.type
_entity_poly.pdbx_seq_one_letter_code
_entity_poly.pdbx_strand_id
1 'polypeptide(L)'
;MQTIKVGNMCAKTGEKVSGYVQVKGTDIELPVTIICGEKEGKTVFISGGGHSADYYIDLHCGDGYEELTPYVYCVGVAAPEVVKAARGMAELVNVPYLVQSPSGSGGSYNYAGSCGIPSILIERGCMGRWSKEEVKLGKEDVRNVLRYLKVLQGEVSKRTYHPMDVGKVICKKAEYTGCWYPTKRVGDNFKKGEILGYIKDYFGNVLETYAAEMDGILLYQVSSLCVIKDGPMVAYGEKINN
;
A
#
# COMPACT_ATOMS: atom_id res chain seq x y z
N MET A 1 26.47 22.83 -8.73
CA MET A 1 26.06 21.97 -7.59
C MET A 1 24.59 21.66 -7.76
N GLN A 2 24.22 20.38 -7.75
CA GLN A 2 22.82 19.98 -7.83
C GLN A 2 22.13 20.33 -6.51
N THR A 3 20.89 20.76 -6.58
CA THR A 3 20.11 21.20 -5.43
C THR A 3 18.71 20.61 -5.55
N ILE A 4 18.23 19.99 -4.48
CA ILE A 4 16.86 19.48 -4.38
C ILE A 4 16.07 20.46 -3.52
N LYS A 5 14.93 20.92 -4.05
CA LYS A 5 14.04 21.88 -3.39
C LYS A 5 12.65 21.31 -3.24
N VAL A 6 12.09 21.39 -2.03
CA VAL A 6 10.70 21.04 -1.73
C VAL A 6 10.10 22.18 -0.91
N GLY A 7 9.18 22.94 -1.51
CA GLY A 7 8.62 24.14 -0.89
C GLY A 7 9.69 25.16 -0.50
N ASN A 8 9.70 25.54 0.78
CA ASN A 8 10.69 26.43 1.41
C ASN A 8 12.01 25.72 1.78
N MET A 9 12.07 24.39 1.69
CA MET A 9 13.25 23.61 2.06
C MET A 9 14.15 23.32 0.85
N CYS A 10 15.45 23.21 1.11
CA CYS A 10 16.47 23.05 0.10
C CYS A 10 17.65 22.26 0.67
N ALA A 11 18.16 21.26 -0.07
CA ALA A 11 19.39 20.54 0.26
C ALA A 11 20.33 20.56 -0.95
N LYS A 12 21.61 20.87 -0.71
CA LYS A 12 22.68 20.81 -1.71
C LYS A 12 23.30 19.41 -1.73
N THR A 13 24.07 19.12 -2.78
CA THR A 13 24.91 17.92 -2.88
C THR A 13 25.65 17.63 -1.57
N GLY A 14 25.46 16.41 -1.02
CA GLY A 14 26.07 15.95 0.22
C GLY A 14 25.29 16.32 1.50
N GLU A 15 24.19 17.05 1.41
CA GLU A 15 23.43 17.51 2.57
C GLU A 15 22.21 16.65 2.88
N LYS A 16 21.91 16.58 4.18
CA LYS A 16 20.62 16.14 4.72
C LYS A 16 19.97 17.29 5.46
N VAL A 17 18.74 17.62 5.10
CA VAL A 17 17.97 18.71 5.72
C VAL A 17 16.61 18.17 6.16
N SER A 18 16.26 18.39 7.42
CA SER A 18 14.95 18.03 8.00
C SER A 18 14.26 19.30 8.50
N GLY A 19 12.96 19.38 8.33
CA GLY A 19 12.18 20.57 8.67
C GLY A 19 10.72 20.41 8.25
N TYR A 20 10.05 21.55 8.11
CA TYR A 20 8.63 21.60 7.78
C TYR A 20 8.39 22.41 6.50
N VAL A 21 7.44 21.94 5.70
CA VAL A 21 6.94 22.61 4.50
C VAL A 21 5.51 23.09 4.73
N GLN A 22 5.28 24.40 4.57
CA GLN A 22 3.95 24.98 4.67
C GLN A 22 3.06 24.51 3.52
N VAL A 23 1.86 24.01 3.85
CA VAL A 23 0.83 23.74 2.85
C VAL A 23 0.18 25.08 2.47
N LYS A 24 0.31 25.45 1.19
CA LYS A 24 -0.16 26.76 0.72
C LYS A 24 -1.66 26.92 0.94
N GLY A 25 -2.04 28.02 1.59
CA GLY A 25 -3.45 28.37 1.84
C GLY A 25 -4.05 27.68 3.06
N THR A 26 -3.24 27.01 3.89
CA THR A 26 -3.67 26.45 5.18
C THR A 26 -2.62 26.75 6.25
N ASP A 27 -2.97 26.53 7.52
CA ASP A 27 -2.04 26.61 8.65
C ASP A 27 -1.32 25.27 8.91
N ILE A 28 -1.38 24.33 7.96
CA ILE A 28 -0.80 22.99 8.09
C ILE A 28 0.66 23.00 7.64
N GLU A 29 1.52 22.43 8.46
CA GLU A 29 2.93 22.17 8.16
C GLU A 29 3.18 20.66 8.02
N LEU A 30 3.88 20.26 6.96
CA LEU A 30 4.24 18.87 6.70
C LEU A 30 5.70 18.60 7.04
N PRO A 31 6.03 17.59 7.86
CA PRO A 31 7.41 17.22 8.14
C PRO A 31 8.04 16.60 6.89
N VAL A 32 9.18 17.14 6.47
CA VAL A 32 9.93 16.68 5.30
C VAL A 32 11.39 16.49 5.66
N THR A 33 12.01 15.44 5.10
CA THR A 33 13.46 15.27 5.10
C THR A 33 13.94 15.12 3.67
N ILE A 34 14.87 15.98 3.26
CA ILE A 34 15.54 15.92 1.96
C ILE A 34 16.95 15.38 2.19
N ILE A 35 17.34 14.37 1.42
CA ILE A 35 18.70 13.82 1.40
C ILE A 35 19.21 13.94 -0.03
N CYS A 36 20.22 14.79 -0.25
CA CYS A 36 20.87 14.93 -1.56
C CYS A 36 22.24 14.26 -1.50
N GLY A 37 22.39 13.15 -2.23
CA GLY A 37 23.64 12.39 -2.27
C GLY A 37 24.82 13.18 -2.83
N GLU A 38 26.03 12.69 -2.59
CA GLU A 38 27.27 13.29 -3.12
C GLU A 38 27.47 13.03 -4.62
N LYS A 39 26.82 11.99 -5.14
CA LYS A 39 26.94 11.52 -6.53
C LYS A 39 25.60 11.67 -7.23
N GLU A 40 25.65 11.85 -8.55
CA GLU A 40 24.46 11.80 -9.39
C GLU A 40 23.77 10.43 -9.29
N GLY A 41 22.44 10.44 -9.21
CA GLY A 41 21.65 9.24 -8.98
C GLY A 41 20.14 9.51 -9.08
N LYS A 42 19.36 8.46 -8.83
CA LYS A 42 17.89 8.52 -8.88
C LYS A 42 17.31 9.26 -7.67
N THR A 43 16.24 9.99 -7.89
CA THR A 43 15.42 10.60 -6.85
C THR A 43 14.26 9.66 -6.52
N VAL A 44 14.13 9.28 -5.24
CA VAL A 44 13.02 8.45 -4.76
C VAL A 44 12.23 9.27 -3.75
N PHE A 45 10.93 9.39 -3.98
CA PHE A 45 10.01 10.01 -3.03
C PHE A 45 9.34 8.92 -2.19
N ILE A 46 9.34 9.10 -0.88
CA ILE A 46 8.79 8.15 0.10
C ILE A 46 7.86 8.94 0.99
N SER A 47 6.60 8.51 1.09
CA SER A 47 5.60 9.27 1.85
C SER A 47 4.39 8.42 2.20
N GLY A 48 3.40 9.07 2.81
CA GLY A 48 1.97 8.72 2.66
C GLY A 48 1.18 9.72 1.79
N GLY A 49 1.82 10.44 0.85
CA GLY A 49 1.24 11.42 -0.11
C GLY A 49 2.28 12.20 -0.98
N GLY A 50 2.04 12.33 -2.31
CA GLY A 50 2.97 12.59 -3.47
C GLY A 50 3.68 13.97 -3.72
N HIS A 51 4.80 13.98 -4.49
CA HIS A 51 5.12 14.64 -5.83
C HIS A 51 6.66 14.86 -6.11
N SER A 52 7.07 14.88 -7.40
CA SER A 52 8.42 15.14 -8.02
C SER A 52 9.58 14.16 -7.73
N ALA A 53 9.55 12.97 -8.32
CA ALA A 53 10.64 11.98 -8.24
C ALA A 53 10.73 11.05 -9.46
N ASP A 54 11.84 10.31 -9.58
CA ASP A 54 12.01 9.24 -10.58
C ASP A 54 11.26 7.96 -10.18
N TYR A 55 11.05 7.74 -8.88
CA TYR A 55 10.34 6.59 -8.32
C TYR A 55 9.54 6.99 -7.08
N TYR A 56 8.48 6.24 -6.79
CA TYR A 56 7.60 6.52 -5.64
C TYR A 56 7.32 5.28 -4.78
N ILE A 57 7.44 5.43 -3.46
CA ILE A 57 7.05 4.42 -2.47
C ILE A 57 5.99 5.03 -1.54
N ASP A 58 4.78 4.49 -1.59
CA ASP A 58 3.66 4.87 -0.74
C ASP A 58 3.55 3.88 0.42
N LEU A 59 3.63 4.38 1.66
CA LEU A 59 3.58 3.53 2.85
C LEU A 59 2.20 3.60 3.49
N HIS A 60 1.52 2.45 3.54
CA HIS A 60 0.15 2.31 4.00
C HIS A 60 0.03 1.17 5.03
N CYS A 61 -1.10 1.16 5.70
CA CYS A 61 -1.54 0.11 6.59
C CYS A 61 -3.07 0.11 6.64
N GLY A 62 -3.63 -0.91 7.28
CA GLY A 62 -5.06 -0.96 7.56
C GLY A 62 -5.43 0.18 8.49
N ASP A 63 -6.57 0.81 8.24
CA ASP A 63 -7.06 1.91 9.06
C ASP A 63 -7.33 1.45 10.51
N GLY A 64 -7.77 2.36 11.38
CA GLY A 64 -8.05 2.11 12.80
C GLY A 64 -9.00 0.94 13.07
N TYR A 65 -9.77 0.52 12.07
CA TYR A 65 -10.79 -0.53 12.17
C TYR A 65 -10.67 -1.62 11.08
N GLU A 66 -9.63 -1.57 10.25
CA GLU A 66 -9.39 -2.55 9.19
C GLU A 66 -8.23 -3.47 9.57
N GLU A 67 -8.49 -4.78 9.57
CA GLU A 67 -7.46 -5.81 9.67
C GLU A 67 -6.96 -6.13 8.25
N LEU A 68 -5.65 -6.41 8.07
CA LEU A 68 -5.09 -6.82 6.78
C LEU A 68 -3.98 -7.85 6.92
N THR A 69 -3.85 -8.72 5.92
CA THR A 69 -2.62 -9.50 5.70
C THR A 69 -1.64 -8.63 4.92
N PRO A 70 -0.34 -8.56 5.25
CA PRO A 70 0.61 -7.71 4.53
C PRO A 70 0.67 -8.03 3.03
N TYR A 71 0.74 -7.00 2.19
CA TYR A 71 0.82 -7.13 0.73
C TYR A 71 1.38 -5.85 0.10
N VAL A 72 1.66 -5.90 -1.20
CA VAL A 72 2.16 -4.75 -1.97
C VAL A 72 1.35 -4.57 -3.24
N TYR A 73 0.97 -3.33 -3.54
CA TYR A 73 0.51 -2.95 -4.86
C TYR A 73 1.69 -2.47 -5.72
N CYS A 74 1.67 -2.81 -7.01
CA CYS A 74 2.42 -2.07 -8.02
C CYS A 74 1.44 -1.45 -9.02
N VAL A 75 1.82 -0.29 -9.59
CA VAL A 75 1.02 0.28 -10.69
C VAL A 75 0.92 -0.70 -11.86
N GLY A 76 -0.29 -0.90 -12.38
CA GLY A 76 -0.55 -1.79 -13.52
C GLY A 76 -1.08 -1.09 -14.78
N VAL A 77 -1.54 0.15 -14.67
CA VAL A 77 -2.06 0.95 -15.81
C VAL A 77 -1.17 2.18 -16.02
N ALA A 78 -0.07 1.96 -16.74
CA ALA A 78 0.89 2.97 -17.17
C ALA A 78 1.64 2.45 -18.41
N ALA A 79 2.64 3.18 -18.91
CA ALA A 79 3.49 2.68 -19.98
C ALA A 79 4.19 1.36 -19.56
N PRO A 80 4.40 0.39 -20.46
CA PRO A 80 4.91 -0.94 -20.11
C PRO A 80 6.22 -0.94 -19.32
N GLU A 81 7.14 -0.02 -19.63
CA GLU A 81 8.39 0.17 -18.93
C GLU A 81 8.21 0.68 -17.49
N VAL A 82 7.18 1.51 -17.25
CA VAL A 82 6.82 2.02 -15.93
C VAL A 82 6.25 0.90 -15.07
N VAL A 83 5.33 0.11 -15.63
CA VAL A 83 4.75 -1.07 -14.97
C VAL A 83 5.84 -2.10 -14.65
N LYS A 84 6.74 -2.39 -15.60
CA LYS A 84 7.86 -3.31 -15.39
C LYS A 84 8.81 -2.84 -14.30
N ALA A 85 9.15 -1.55 -14.27
CA ALA A 85 10.00 -0.98 -13.23
C ALA A 85 9.34 -1.03 -11.85
N ALA A 86 8.05 -0.69 -11.77
CA ALA A 86 7.28 -0.76 -10.52
C ALA A 86 7.18 -2.19 -10.00
N ARG A 87 6.97 -3.16 -10.89
CA ARG A 87 6.97 -4.59 -10.54
C ARG A 87 8.32 -5.04 -9.98
N GLY A 88 9.43 -4.65 -10.59
CA GLY A 88 10.77 -4.92 -10.07
C GLY A 88 11.00 -4.37 -8.66
N MET A 89 10.36 -3.25 -8.29
CA MET A 89 10.38 -2.74 -6.92
C MET A 89 9.51 -3.59 -5.98
N ALA A 90 8.28 -3.93 -6.39
CA ALA A 90 7.33 -4.68 -5.58
C ALA A 90 7.83 -6.11 -5.26
N GLU A 91 8.49 -6.75 -6.22
CA GLU A 91 9.13 -8.06 -6.06
C GLU A 91 10.22 -8.09 -4.99
N LEU A 92 10.65 -6.93 -4.45
CA LEU A 92 11.63 -6.79 -3.37
C LEU A 92 11.03 -6.57 -1.97
N VAL A 93 9.71 -6.42 -1.87
CA VAL A 93 9.02 -6.23 -0.60
C VAL A 93 8.81 -7.60 0.07
N ASN A 94 9.05 -7.69 1.38
CA ASN A 94 8.94 -8.91 2.17
C ASN A 94 7.49 -9.15 2.64
N VAL A 95 6.59 -9.36 1.68
CA VAL A 95 5.17 -9.63 1.92
C VAL A 95 4.71 -10.85 1.11
N PRO A 96 3.66 -11.56 1.54
CA PRO A 96 3.18 -12.76 0.86
C PRO A 96 2.51 -12.50 -0.50
N TYR A 97 1.94 -11.32 -0.74
CA TYR A 97 1.10 -11.06 -1.91
C TYR A 97 1.49 -9.78 -2.65
N LEU A 98 1.45 -9.84 -3.98
CA LEU A 98 1.60 -8.71 -4.90
C LEU A 98 0.30 -8.55 -5.68
N VAL A 99 -0.25 -7.33 -5.66
CA VAL A 99 -1.43 -6.96 -6.45
C VAL A 99 -1.00 -5.97 -7.53
N GLN A 100 -1.22 -6.32 -8.79
CA GLN A 100 -1.07 -5.36 -9.88
C GLN A 100 -2.34 -4.50 -9.96
N SER A 101 -2.20 -3.19 -9.74
CA SER A 101 -3.33 -2.26 -9.73
C SER A 101 -4.02 -2.25 -11.10
N PRO A 102 -5.34 -2.51 -11.17
CA PRO A 102 -6.10 -2.42 -12.42
C PRO A 102 -6.49 -0.97 -12.77
N SER A 103 -6.09 0.02 -11.96
CA SER A 103 -6.47 1.42 -12.14
C SER A 103 -5.28 2.28 -12.53
N GLY A 104 -5.51 3.23 -13.44
CA GLY A 104 -4.58 4.31 -13.78
C GLY A 104 -4.84 5.61 -12.99
N SER A 105 -5.80 5.59 -12.05
CA SER A 105 -6.19 6.75 -11.25
C SER A 105 -6.62 6.36 -9.83
N GLY A 106 -6.66 7.32 -8.91
CA GLY A 106 -7.03 7.10 -7.52
C GLY A 106 -5.88 6.59 -6.65
N GLY A 107 -5.65 7.25 -5.51
CA GLY A 107 -4.47 7.03 -4.67
C GLY A 107 -3.19 7.67 -5.25
N SER A 108 -2.26 8.04 -4.37
CA SER A 108 -1.05 8.77 -4.76
C SER A 108 -0.14 7.94 -5.68
N TYR A 109 -0.07 6.62 -5.47
CA TYR A 109 0.78 5.75 -6.28
C TYR A 109 0.27 5.58 -7.73
N ASN A 110 -1.02 5.30 -7.95
CA ASN A 110 -1.55 5.23 -9.32
C ASN A 110 -1.41 6.58 -10.04
N TYR A 111 -1.57 7.70 -9.32
CA TYR A 111 -1.34 9.01 -9.89
C TYR A 111 0.12 9.20 -10.33
N ALA A 112 1.11 8.80 -9.51
CA ALA A 112 2.51 8.79 -9.91
C ALA A 112 2.73 7.97 -11.19
N GLY A 113 2.11 6.80 -11.28
CA GLY A 113 2.09 5.98 -12.49
C GLY A 113 1.54 6.69 -13.72
N SER A 114 0.44 7.45 -13.57
CA SER A 114 -0.12 8.27 -14.66
C SER A 114 0.82 9.39 -15.13
N CYS A 115 1.74 9.82 -14.27
CA CYS A 115 2.81 10.76 -14.59
C CYS A 115 4.08 10.07 -15.15
N GLY A 116 4.04 8.76 -15.40
CA GLY A 116 5.18 7.98 -15.90
C GLY A 116 6.20 7.61 -14.80
N ILE A 117 5.85 7.76 -13.53
CA ILE A 117 6.73 7.46 -12.39
C ILE A 117 6.41 6.04 -11.88
N PRO A 118 7.36 5.10 -11.90
CA PRO A 118 7.16 3.77 -11.33
C PRO A 118 6.91 3.87 -9.83
N SER A 119 5.86 3.19 -9.36
CA SER A 119 5.40 3.34 -7.99
C SER A 119 4.84 2.05 -7.39
N ILE A 120 5.09 1.88 -6.10
CA ILE A 120 4.50 0.81 -5.28
C ILE A 120 3.79 1.39 -4.06
N LEU A 121 2.82 0.66 -3.54
CA LEU A 121 2.18 0.93 -2.25
C LEU A 121 2.31 -0.29 -1.36
N ILE A 122 2.93 -0.14 -0.20
CA ILE A 122 3.17 -1.23 0.76
C ILE A 122 2.12 -1.18 1.85
N GLU A 123 1.37 -2.27 2.02
CA GLU A 123 0.36 -2.44 3.06
C GLU A 123 0.95 -3.30 4.19
N ARG A 124 1.24 -2.70 5.35
CA ARG A 124 1.77 -3.42 6.51
C ARG A 124 1.32 -2.79 7.82
N GLY A 125 0.77 -3.61 8.71
CA GLY A 125 0.13 -3.15 9.94
C GLY A 125 -1.36 -2.90 9.74
N CYS A 126 -2.09 -2.73 10.83
CA CYS A 126 -3.55 -2.61 10.81
C CYS A 126 -4.09 -2.11 12.15
N MET A 127 -5.38 -1.81 12.20
CA MET A 127 -6.14 -1.61 13.44
C MET A 127 -5.64 -0.47 14.34
N GLY A 128 -5.00 0.54 13.74
CA GLY A 128 -4.36 1.63 14.47
C GLY A 128 -3.28 1.14 15.45
N ARG A 129 -2.75 -0.07 15.25
CA ARG A 129 -1.69 -0.67 16.07
C ARG A 129 -0.36 -0.57 15.36
N TRP A 130 0.70 -0.58 16.14
CA TRP A 130 2.06 -0.70 15.63
C TRP A 130 2.83 -1.75 16.42
N SER A 131 3.78 -2.40 15.76
CA SER A 131 4.75 -3.28 16.40
C SER A 131 6.17 -2.91 15.98
N LYS A 132 7.14 -3.12 16.89
CA LYS A 132 8.56 -2.91 16.57
C LYS A 132 9.03 -3.78 15.40
N GLU A 133 8.44 -4.98 15.27
CA GLU A 133 8.75 -5.93 14.21
C GLU A 133 8.28 -5.42 12.85
N GLU A 134 7.03 -4.99 12.72
CA GLU A 134 6.51 -4.45 11.46
C GLU A 134 7.24 -3.18 11.05
N VAL A 135 7.56 -2.29 11.99
CA VAL A 135 8.38 -1.10 11.73
C VAL A 135 9.77 -1.50 11.21
N LYS A 136 10.39 -2.53 11.78
CA LYS A 136 11.68 -3.05 11.31
C LYS A 136 11.57 -3.62 9.90
N LEU A 137 10.53 -4.41 9.62
CA LEU A 137 10.27 -5.00 8.31
C LEU A 137 10.00 -3.94 7.25
N GLY A 138 9.09 -2.99 7.50
CA GLY A 138 8.78 -1.90 6.58
C GLY A 138 9.99 -1.02 6.26
N LYS A 139 10.85 -0.73 7.25
CA LYS A 139 12.13 -0.03 7.00
C LYS A 139 13.05 -0.84 6.10
N GLU A 140 13.08 -2.16 6.23
CA GLU A 140 13.93 -3.00 5.40
C GLU A 140 13.37 -3.17 3.98
N ASP A 141 12.03 -3.21 3.82
CA ASP A 141 11.35 -3.19 2.53
C ASP A 141 11.78 -1.94 1.73
N VAL A 142 11.69 -0.76 2.34
CA VAL A 142 12.14 0.49 1.72
C VAL A 142 13.63 0.44 1.37
N ARG A 143 14.49 -0.02 2.28
CA ARG A 143 15.94 -0.12 2.00
C ARG A 143 16.25 -1.06 0.86
N ASN A 144 15.57 -2.21 0.76
CA ASN A 144 15.77 -3.15 -0.33
C ASN A 144 15.44 -2.53 -1.69
N VAL A 145 14.32 -1.79 -1.77
CA VAL A 145 13.97 -1.04 -2.97
C VAL A 145 15.04 0.03 -3.27
N LEU A 146 15.49 0.80 -2.27
CA LEU A 146 16.53 1.82 -2.47
C LEU A 146 17.88 1.22 -2.92
N ARG A 147 18.26 0.02 -2.43
CA ARG A 147 19.48 -0.69 -2.86
C ARG A 147 19.36 -1.19 -4.29
N TYR A 148 18.21 -1.74 -4.65
CA TYR A 148 17.92 -2.16 -6.03
C TYR A 148 17.97 -1.00 -7.03
N LEU A 149 17.42 0.16 -6.65
CA LEU A 149 17.49 1.39 -7.42
C LEU A 149 18.87 2.07 -7.38
N LYS A 150 19.83 1.50 -6.65
CA LYS A 150 21.20 2.01 -6.45
C LYS A 150 21.27 3.39 -5.80
N VAL A 151 20.19 3.81 -5.13
CA VAL A 151 20.15 5.04 -4.32
C VAL A 151 20.88 4.82 -2.99
N LEU A 152 20.75 3.61 -2.43
CA LEU A 152 21.51 3.16 -1.28
C LEU A 152 22.55 2.12 -1.72
N GLN A 153 23.75 2.18 -1.14
CA GLN A 153 24.78 1.17 -1.38
C GLN A 153 24.49 -0.15 -0.64
N GLY A 154 25.04 -1.24 -1.18
CA GLY A 154 24.96 -2.58 -0.59
C GLY A 154 23.97 -3.50 -1.30
N GLU A 155 23.94 -4.76 -0.88
CA GLU A 155 23.11 -5.80 -1.47
C GLU A 155 21.70 -5.83 -0.87
N VAL A 156 20.73 -6.25 -1.67
CA VAL A 156 19.37 -6.52 -1.20
C VAL A 156 19.43 -7.59 -0.11
N SER A 157 18.83 -7.30 1.03
CA SER A 157 18.83 -8.22 2.17
C SER A 157 17.91 -9.42 1.90
N LYS A 158 18.21 -10.55 2.55
CA LYS A 158 17.38 -11.75 2.47
C LYS A 158 15.97 -11.47 3.00
N ARG A 159 14.99 -12.13 2.39
CA ARG A 159 13.56 -11.97 2.71
C ARG A 159 12.94 -13.34 2.93
N THR A 160 11.95 -13.36 3.81
CA THR A 160 11.19 -14.58 4.12
C THR A 160 10.17 -14.87 3.03
N TYR A 161 9.48 -13.82 2.58
CA TYR A 161 8.45 -13.89 1.56
C TYR A 161 8.97 -13.36 0.22
N HIS A 162 8.52 -14.04 -0.83
CA HIS A 162 8.55 -13.55 -2.20
C HIS A 162 7.09 -13.39 -2.60
N PRO A 163 6.64 -12.16 -2.91
CA PRO A 163 5.22 -11.91 -3.02
C PRO A 163 4.65 -12.61 -4.25
N MET A 164 3.57 -13.37 -4.05
CA MET A 164 2.89 -14.09 -5.11
C MET A 164 1.86 -13.19 -5.77
N ASP A 165 1.70 -13.33 -7.09
CA ASP A 165 0.67 -12.59 -7.81
C ASP A 165 -0.73 -12.98 -7.34
N VAL A 166 -1.50 -11.94 -7.07
CA VAL A 166 -2.94 -11.99 -6.86
C VAL A 166 -3.60 -11.51 -8.14
N GLY A 167 -4.60 -12.25 -8.61
CA GLY A 167 -5.33 -11.94 -9.83
C GLY A 167 -6.31 -10.78 -9.63
N LYS A 168 -7.54 -10.93 -10.12
CA LYS A 168 -8.57 -9.91 -9.92
C LYS A 168 -8.75 -9.61 -8.43
N VAL A 169 -8.88 -8.34 -8.06
CA VAL A 169 -9.24 -7.92 -6.70
C VAL A 169 -10.67 -7.38 -6.69
N ILE A 170 -11.43 -7.79 -5.67
CA ILE A 170 -12.77 -7.30 -5.39
C ILE A 170 -12.72 -6.57 -4.04
N CYS A 171 -13.10 -5.29 -4.05
CA CYS A 171 -13.32 -4.49 -2.84
C CYS A 171 -14.83 -4.31 -2.66
N LYS A 172 -15.42 -5.05 -1.71
CA LYS A 172 -16.84 -4.97 -1.43
C LYS A 172 -17.10 -3.95 -0.33
N LYS A 173 -18.05 -3.07 -0.62
CA LYS A 173 -18.63 -2.13 0.34
C LYS A 173 -19.85 -2.75 1.00
N ALA A 174 -20.16 -2.33 2.22
CA ALA A 174 -21.35 -2.77 2.93
C ALA A 174 -22.62 -2.23 2.24
N GLU A 175 -23.58 -3.10 1.92
CA GLU A 175 -24.87 -2.66 1.35
C GLU A 175 -25.79 -2.04 2.41
N TYR A 176 -25.54 -2.35 3.68
CA TYR A 176 -26.32 -1.90 4.84
C TYR A 176 -25.41 -1.38 5.96
N THR A 177 -25.90 -0.39 6.69
CA THR A 177 -25.32 -0.04 8.01
C THR A 177 -25.75 -1.09 9.02
N GLY A 178 -24.80 -1.65 9.76
CA GLY A 178 -25.09 -2.69 10.75
C GLY A 178 -23.84 -3.29 11.37
N CYS A 179 -23.98 -4.51 11.87
CA CYS A 179 -22.92 -5.26 12.52
C CYS A 179 -22.34 -6.31 11.57
N TRP A 180 -21.05 -6.19 11.22
CA TRP A 180 -20.32 -7.15 10.38
C TRP A 180 -19.77 -8.31 11.20
N TYR A 181 -20.14 -9.53 10.82
CA TYR A 181 -19.70 -10.78 11.44
C TYR A 181 -18.95 -11.62 10.38
N PRO A 182 -17.62 -11.49 10.29
CA PRO A 182 -16.83 -12.27 9.35
C PRO A 182 -16.71 -13.73 9.80
N THR A 183 -16.66 -14.64 8.83
CA THR A 183 -16.45 -16.09 9.04
C THR A 183 -15.02 -16.53 8.73
N LYS A 184 -14.20 -15.62 8.17
CA LYS A 184 -12.82 -15.83 7.74
C LYS A 184 -11.91 -14.75 8.32
N ARG A 185 -10.62 -15.03 8.38
CA ARG A 185 -9.56 -14.09 8.76
C ARG A 185 -8.79 -13.62 7.55
N VAL A 186 -8.14 -12.46 7.67
CA VAL A 186 -7.22 -11.99 6.64
C VAL A 186 -6.10 -13.01 6.44
N GLY A 187 -5.72 -13.25 5.18
CA GLY A 187 -4.80 -14.33 4.81
C GLY A 187 -5.44 -15.73 4.69
N ASP A 188 -6.73 -15.89 4.99
CA ASP A 188 -7.42 -17.17 4.74
C ASP A 188 -7.74 -17.34 3.26
N ASN A 189 -7.55 -18.57 2.78
CA ASN A 189 -8.02 -18.99 1.45
C ASN A 189 -9.50 -19.42 1.54
N PHE A 190 -10.24 -19.22 0.46
CA PHE A 190 -11.63 -19.68 0.35
C PHE A 190 -11.99 -20.01 -1.10
N LYS A 191 -13.10 -20.74 -1.26
CA LYS A 191 -13.70 -21.09 -2.54
C LYS A 191 -14.87 -20.18 -2.87
N LYS A 192 -15.12 -20.03 -4.17
CA LYS A 192 -16.33 -19.37 -4.68
C LYS A 192 -17.57 -19.95 -4.02
N GLY A 193 -18.47 -19.08 -3.57
CA GLY A 193 -19.71 -19.44 -2.90
C GLY A 193 -19.57 -19.67 -1.39
N GLU A 194 -18.36 -19.75 -0.83
CA GLU A 194 -18.20 -19.74 0.62
C GLU A 194 -18.68 -18.41 1.21
N ILE A 195 -19.38 -18.47 2.34
CA ILE A 195 -19.81 -17.28 3.06
C ILE A 195 -18.59 -16.63 3.71
N LEU A 196 -18.36 -15.34 3.43
CA LEU A 196 -17.30 -14.53 4.03
C LEU A 196 -17.78 -13.79 5.28
N GLY A 197 -19.09 -13.53 5.39
CA GLY A 197 -19.67 -12.93 6.58
C GLY A 197 -21.12 -12.50 6.41
N TYR A 198 -21.63 -11.87 7.47
CA TYR A 198 -23.00 -11.39 7.58
C TYR A 198 -23.02 -9.94 8.06
N ILE A 199 -23.92 -9.12 7.51
CA ILE A 199 -24.34 -7.89 8.17
C ILE A 199 -25.64 -8.18 8.92
N LYS A 200 -25.70 -7.82 10.20
CA LYS A 200 -26.91 -7.94 11.03
C LYS A 200 -27.32 -6.60 11.61
N ASP A 201 -28.60 -6.46 11.95
CA ASP A 201 -29.06 -5.37 12.81
C ASP A 201 -28.73 -5.63 14.29
N TYR A 202 -29.06 -4.68 15.16
CA TYR A 202 -28.83 -4.78 16.62
C TYR A 202 -29.67 -5.85 17.32
N PHE A 203 -30.72 -6.36 16.66
CA PHE A 203 -31.58 -7.43 17.18
C PHE A 203 -31.15 -8.81 16.68
N GLY A 204 -30.10 -8.88 15.86
CA GLY A 204 -29.55 -10.12 15.31
C GLY A 204 -30.18 -10.58 14.00
N ASN A 205 -31.10 -9.81 13.42
CA ASN A 205 -31.67 -10.13 12.10
C ASN A 205 -30.60 -9.92 11.02
N VAL A 206 -30.48 -10.88 10.11
CA VAL A 206 -29.52 -10.79 8.99
C VAL A 206 -30.06 -9.82 7.94
N LEU A 207 -29.28 -8.77 7.67
CA LEU A 207 -29.53 -7.80 6.60
C LEU A 207 -28.86 -8.23 5.29
N GLU A 208 -27.65 -8.81 5.38
CA GLU A 208 -26.90 -9.31 4.23
C GLU A 208 -26.12 -10.57 4.61
N THR A 209 -26.07 -11.53 3.68
CA THR A 209 -25.13 -12.66 3.71
C THR A 209 -24.23 -12.51 2.50
N TYR A 210 -22.93 -12.33 2.71
CA TYR A 210 -21.99 -12.13 1.61
C TYR A 210 -21.23 -13.42 1.30
N ALA A 211 -21.41 -13.92 0.08
CA ALA A 211 -20.73 -15.10 -0.46
C ALA A 211 -19.63 -14.70 -1.44
N ALA A 212 -18.49 -15.40 -1.40
CA ALA A 212 -17.36 -15.14 -2.27
C ALA A 212 -17.71 -15.30 -3.76
N GLU A 213 -17.36 -14.30 -4.58
CA GLU A 213 -17.66 -14.31 -6.01
C GLU A 213 -16.69 -15.17 -6.85
N MET A 214 -15.53 -15.51 -6.27
CA MET A 214 -14.45 -16.31 -6.89
C MET A 214 -13.63 -17.02 -5.82
N ASP A 215 -12.80 -17.98 -6.22
CA ASP A 215 -11.76 -18.56 -5.35
C ASP A 215 -10.73 -17.48 -5.02
N GLY A 216 -10.30 -17.38 -3.76
CA GLY A 216 -9.47 -16.25 -3.38
C GLY A 216 -8.79 -16.33 -2.03
N ILE A 217 -8.10 -15.23 -1.74
CA ILE A 217 -7.40 -14.92 -0.50
C ILE A 217 -7.99 -13.63 0.07
N LEU A 218 -8.31 -13.62 1.37
CA LEU A 218 -8.82 -12.43 2.04
C LEU A 218 -7.66 -11.45 2.29
N LEU A 219 -7.69 -10.25 1.70
CA LEU A 219 -6.60 -9.28 1.79
C LEU A 219 -6.78 -8.35 3.00
N TYR A 220 -7.95 -7.71 3.11
CA TYR A 220 -8.31 -6.91 4.27
C TYR A 220 -9.81 -6.99 4.53
N GLN A 221 -10.21 -6.67 5.76
CA GLN A 221 -11.60 -6.54 6.15
C GLN A 221 -11.77 -5.55 7.30
N VAL A 222 -12.97 -4.98 7.41
CA VAL A 222 -13.37 -4.29 8.64
C VAL A 222 -13.44 -5.32 9.77
N SER A 223 -12.80 -5.01 10.88
CA SER A 223 -12.86 -5.83 12.09
C SER A 223 -13.51 -5.12 13.28
N SER A 224 -13.81 -3.82 13.15
CA SER A 224 -14.81 -3.21 14.03
C SER A 224 -16.17 -3.87 13.79
N LEU A 225 -16.95 -4.03 14.86
CA LEU A 225 -18.27 -4.62 14.72
C LEU A 225 -19.18 -3.79 13.78
N CYS A 226 -19.06 -2.46 13.79
CA CYS A 226 -19.92 -1.58 12.99
C CYS A 226 -19.37 -1.41 11.57
N VAL A 227 -20.26 -1.51 10.57
CA VAL A 227 -20.06 -1.06 9.19
C VAL A 227 -21.14 -0.05 8.83
N ILE A 228 -20.78 0.93 8.00
CA ILE A 228 -21.72 1.90 7.44
C ILE A 228 -22.01 1.55 5.98
N LYS A 229 -23.26 1.76 5.55
CA LYS A 229 -23.63 1.61 4.14
C LYS A 229 -22.68 2.39 3.24
N ASP A 230 -22.26 1.77 2.14
CA ASP A 230 -21.29 2.27 1.17
C ASP A 230 -19.85 2.46 1.70
N GLY A 231 -19.61 2.11 2.96
CA GLY A 231 -18.29 2.03 3.59
C GLY A 231 -17.55 0.74 3.25
N PRO A 232 -16.23 0.66 3.51
CA PRO A 232 -15.45 -0.56 3.32
C PRO A 232 -16.01 -1.70 4.18
N MET A 233 -15.89 -2.93 3.69
CA MET A 233 -16.31 -4.13 4.44
C MET A 233 -15.28 -5.24 4.29
N VAL A 234 -14.97 -5.63 3.07
CA VAL A 234 -14.03 -6.73 2.79
C VAL A 234 -13.41 -6.55 1.42
N ALA A 235 -12.12 -6.85 1.30
CA ALA A 235 -11.48 -7.02 0.00
C ALA A 235 -10.71 -8.33 -0.07
N TYR A 236 -10.77 -8.93 -1.25
CA TYR A 236 -10.12 -10.19 -1.51
C TYR A 236 -9.64 -10.27 -2.95
N GLY A 237 -8.60 -11.07 -3.12
CA GLY A 237 -7.92 -11.27 -4.38
C GLY A 237 -8.12 -12.68 -4.91
N GLU A 238 -8.15 -12.82 -6.23
CA GLU A 238 -8.16 -14.10 -6.91
C GLU A 238 -6.85 -14.83 -6.66
N LYS A 239 -6.96 -16.10 -6.27
CA LYS A 239 -5.78 -16.94 -6.13
C LYS A 239 -5.38 -17.46 -7.51
N ILE A 240 -4.21 -17.04 -7.99
CA ILE A 240 -3.63 -17.59 -9.21
C ILE A 240 -3.04 -18.96 -8.85
N ASN A 241 -3.58 -20.02 -9.45
CA ASN A 241 -2.98 -21.34 -9.36
C ASN A 241 -1.77 -21.36 -10.32
N ASN A 242 -0.57 -21.33 -9.75
CA ASN A 242 0.66 -21.65 -10.49
C ASN A 242 0.87 -23.16 -10.53
#